data_AF-A0A5B9QPW8-F1
#
_entry.id   AF-A0A5B9QPW8-F1
#
_cell.length_a   1.000
_cell.length_b   1.000
_cell.length_c   1.000
_cell.angle_alpha   90.00
_cell.angle_beta   90.00
_cell.angle_gamma   90.00
#
_symmetry.space_group_name_H-M   'P 1'
#
loop_
_entity.id
_entity.type
_entity.pdbx_description
1 polymer ?
#
loop_
_entity_poly.entity_id
_entity_poly.type
_entity_poly.pdbx_seq_one_letter_code
_entity_poly.pdbx_strand_id
1 'polypeptide(L)'
;MKKITFFAIVLIACSRSSLATASVDVGDTIRFQNREGTTAGGEFGLQKETSPGIWSGDLFRTFCLERDETIGFGTPYTVDSISSTAHLGGQNTNSGDPISAQTAWLFYNFTLGTLTGYDYTPNSAARIEDANRLQNAFWKFEGEDNNISGALDVPDAEYWNLANAWFGSASDADKLFYTSRVMVINPVQGNTPRQSMLYVVPEASTIAVWSILSLVGAGVACRKNSEKIC
;
A
#
# COMPACT_ATOMS: atom_id res chain seq x y z
N MET A 1 -28.81 -1.41 54.75
CA MET A 1 -28.10 -0.37 53.97
C MET A 1 -27.09 -1.07 53.06
N LYS A 2 -27.45 -1.35 51.80
CA LYS A 2 -26.57 -2.01 50.83
C LYS A 2 -26.12 -0.97 49.81
N LYS A 3 -24.83 -0.64 49.82
CA LYS A 3 -24.18 0.25 48.86
C LYS A 3 -24.00 -0.55 47.56
N ILE A 4 -24.67 -0.14 46.49
CA ILE A 4 -24.46 -0.69 45.15
C ILE A 4 -23.52 0.27 44.44
N THR A 5 -22.27 -0.16 44.26
CA THR A 5 -21.19 0.58 43.62
C THR A 5 -21.36 0.47 42.10
N PHE A 6 -21.53 1.61 41.42
CA PHE A 6 -21.51 1.69 39.95
C PHE A 6 -20.07 1.53 39.44
N PHE A 7 -19.82 0.52 38.61
CA PHE A 7 -18.57 0.37 37.85
C PHE A 7 -18.71 1.13 36.53
N ALA A 8 -18.01 2.25 36.39
CA ALA A 8 -17.89 2.97 35.12
C ALA A 8 -16.75 2.34 34.31
N ILE A 9 -17.11 1.64 33.23
CA ILE A 9 -16.15 1.16 32.23
C ILE A 9 -15.78 2.36 31.35
N VAL A 10 -14.56 2.88 31.52
CA VAL A 10 -13.98 3.88 30.62
C VAL A 10 -13.44 3.14 29.40
N LEU A 11 -14.21 3.13 28.30
CA LEU A 11 -13.71 2.75 26.98
C LEU A 11 -12.77 3.85 26.50
N ILE A 12 -11.46 3.65 26.66
CA ILE A 12 -10.44 4.44 25.96
C ILE A 12 -10.48 3.98 24.49
N ALA A 13 -11.29 4.66 23.68
CA ALA A 13 -11.22 4.56 22.24
C ALA A 13 -9.87 5.14 21.80
N CYS A 14 -8.90 4.28 21.50
CA CYS A 14 -7.75 4.65 20.69
C CYS A 14 -8.29 4.94 19.28
N SER A 15 -8.70 6.18 19.02
CA SER A 15 -9.02 6.63 17.68
C SER A 15 -7.73 6.63 16.87
N ARG A 16 -7.44 5.50 16.19
CA ARG A 16 -6.50 5.52 15.08
C ARG A 16 -7.12 6.48 14.06
N SER A 17 -6.49 7.64 13.86
CA SER A 17 -6.84 8.54 12.78
C SER A 17 -6.75 7.75 11.49
N SER A 18 -7.89 7.42 10.88
CA SER A 18 -7.90 6.84 9.55
C SER A 18 -7.38 7.93 8.61
N LEU A 19 -6.12 7.82 8.20
CA LEU A 19 -5.62 8.62 7.10
C LEU A 19 -6.52 8.27 5.91
N ALA A 20 -7.30 9.24 5.45
CA ALA A 20 -7.96 9.15 4.16
C ALA A 20 -6.84 9.18 3.12
N THR A 21 -6.29 8.01 2.79
CA THR A 21 -5.40 7.86 1.64
C THR A 21 -6.18 8.35 0.43
N ALA A 22 -5.61 9.29 -0.33
CA ALA A 22 -6.18 9.70 -1.60
C ALA A 22 -6.28 8.47 -2.50
N SER A 23 -7.51 8.10 -2.90
CA SER A 23 -7.75 6.90 -3.69
C SER A 23 -7.36 7.12 -5.15
N VAL A 24 -6.89 6.05 -5.77
CA VAL A 24 -6.73 5.92 -7.21
C VAL A 24 -7.70 4.83 -7.63
N ASP A 25 -8.49 5.11 -8.65
CA ASP A 25 -9.53 4.23 -9.15
C ASP A 25 -9.22 3.82 -10.60
N VAL A 26 -9.77 2.69 -11.04
CA VAL A 26 -9.66 2.25 -12.43
C VAL A 26 -10.27 3.30 -13.36
N GLY A 27 -9.56 3.65 -14.42
CA GLY A 27 -9.91 4.72 -15.35
C GLY A 27 -9.36 6.09 -15.00
N ASP A 28 -8.76 6.29 -13.81
CA ASP A 28 -8.10 7.54 -13.46
C ASP A 28 -6.91 7.81 -14.40
N THR A 29 -6.71 9.07 -14.77
CA THR A 29 -5.47 9.52 -15.40
C THR A 29 -4.46 9.86 -14.31
N ILE A 30 -3.33 9.16 -14.31
CA ILE A 30 -2.24 9.33 -13.35
C ILE A 30 -0.94 9.68 -14.06
N ARG A 31 0.02 10.22 -13.30
CA ARG A 31 1.41 10.35 -13.73
C ARG A 31 2.34 10.15 -12.56
N PHE A 32 3.60 9.89 -12.88
CA PHE A 32 4.63 9.68 -11.88
C PHE A 32 5.64 10.82 -11.90
N GLN A 33 6.18 11.12 -10.73
CA GLN A 33 7.27 12.05 -10.54
C GLN A 33 8.44 11.33 -9.88
N ASN A 34 9.65 11.64 -10.33
CA ASN A 34 10.84 11.10 -9.71
C ASN A 34 11.00 11.66 -8.28
N ARG A 35 11.31 10.79 -7.32
CA ARG A 35 11.56 11.17 -5.92
C ARG A 35 12.86 10.55 -5.45
N GLU A 36 12.89 10.02 -4.23
CA GLU A 36 14.11 9.49 -3.61
C GLU A 36 14.59 8.19 -4.30
N GLY A 37 15.87 8.13 -4.65
CA GLY A 37 16.47 6.98 -5.34
C GLY A 37 17.33 7.39 -6.55
N THR A 38 18.27 6.52 -6.94
CA THR A 38 19.24 6.74 -8.03
C THR A 38 19.48 5.51 -8.91
N THR A 39 18.86 4.36 -8.62
CA THR A 39 19.15 3.05 -9.22
C THR A 39 18.29 2.70 -10.45
N ALA A 40 17.88 3.69 -11.24
CA ALA A 40 16.86 3.56 -12.30
C ALA A 40 15.46 3.11 -11.81
N GLY A 41 15.28 2.96 -10.49
CA GLY A 41 14.02 2.89 -9.77
C GLY A 41 14.11 3.73 -8.49
N GLY A 42 13.30 3.39 -7.48
CA GLY A 42 13.24 4.10 -6.21
C GLY A 42 11.81 4.56 -5.90
N GLU A 43 11.71 5.52 -4.99
CA GLU A 43 10.44 6.14 -4.67
C GLU A 43 9.94 7.01 -5.83
N PHE A 44 8.69 6.80 -6.23
CA PHE A 44 7.97 7.67 -7.15
C PHE A 44 6.79 8.32 -6.46
N GLY A 45 6.55 9.59 -6.79
CA GLY A 45 5.33 10.29 -6.40
C GLY A 45 4.24 10.06 -7.44
N LEU A 46 3.14 9.42 -7.06
CA LEU A 46 1.96 9.31 -7.92
C LEU A 46 1.12 10.58 -7.82
N GLN A 47 0.74 11.14 -8.96
CA GLN A 47 -0.16 12.28 -9.08
C GLN A 47 -1.37 11.89 -9.92
N LYS A 48 -2.54 12.42 -9.57
CA LYS A 48 -3.79 12.22 -10.31
C LYS A 48 -4.20 13.51 -11.02
N GLU A 49 -4.73 13.37 -12.23
CA GLU A 49 -5.39 14.46 -12.93
C GLU A 49 -6.75 14.75 -12.27
N THR A 50 -6.94 15.95 -11.74
CA THR A 50 -8.18 16.36 -11.07
C THR A 50 -9.12 17.13 -12.00
N SER A 51 -8.58 17.66 -13.09
CA SER A 51 -9.27 18.30 -14.22
C SER A 51 -8.31 18.33 -15.41
N PRO A 52 -8.77 18.47 -16.66
CA PRO A 52 -7.89 18.43 -17.84
C PRO A 52 -6.68 19.37 -17.72
N GLY A 53 -5.47 18.80 -17.66
CA GLY A 53 -4.19 19.49 -17.49
C GLY A 53 -3.84 19.91 -16.06
N ILE A 54 -4.72 19.69 -15.08
CA ILE A 54 -4.53 20.03 -13.66
C ILE A 54 -4.24 18.78 -12.87
N TRP A 55 -3.10 18.78 -12.18
CA TRP A 55 -2.60 17.63 -11.46
C TRP A 55 -2.58 17.90 -9.96
N SER A 56 -2.88 16.87 -9.18
CA SER A 56 -2.67 16.89 -7.74
C SER A 56 -1.18 17.04 -7.40
N GLY A 57 -0.89 17.38 -6.15
CA GLY A 57 0.39 17.03 -5.54
C GLY A 57 0.54 15.50 -5.46
N ASP A 58 1.67 15.04 -4.92
CA ASP A 58 1.85 13.60 -4.74
C ASP A 58 0.81 13.08 -3.76
N LEU A 59 0.02 12.11 -4.23
CA LEU A 59 -0.98 11.43 -3.44
C LEU A 59 -0.33 10.47 -2.44
N PHE A 60 0.66 9.72 -2.92
CA PHE A 60 1.46 8.79 -2.13
C PHE A 60 2.77 8.45 -2.86
N ARG A 61 3.62 7.69 -2.15
CA ARG A 61 4.88 7.13 -2.66
C ARG A 61 4.68 5.69 -3.09
N THR A 62 5.24 5.32 -4.25
CA THR A 62 5.18 3.98 -4.85
C THR A 62 6.56 3.56 -5.36
N PHE A 63 6.70 2.29 -5.71
CA PHE A 63 7.90 1.70 -6.33
C PHE A 63 7.51 0.91 -7.57
N CYS A 64 8.47 0.71 -8.47
CA CYS A 64 8.35 -0.21 -9.59
C CYS A 64 8.26 -1.65 -9.10
N LEU A 65 7.52 -2.47 -9.82
CA LEU A 65 7.51 -3.91 -9.57
C LEU A 65 8.44 -4.67 -10.52
N GLU A 66 8.53 -4.24 -11.77
CA GLU A 66 9.30 -4.90 -12.84
C GLU A 66 10.60 -4.14 -13.10
N ARG A 67 11.66 -4.76 -13.62
CA ARG A 67 12.94 -4.05 -13.85
C ARG A 67 13.12 -3.57 -15.29
N ASP A 68 12.58 -4.30 -16.25
CA ASP A 68 12.71 -4.03 -17.68
C ASP A 68 11.60 -3.16 -18.26
N GLU A 69 10.59 -2.86 -17.45
CA GLU A 69 9.57 -1.88 -17.78
C GLU A 69 9.97 -0.48 -17.34
N THR A 70 9.62 0.51 -18.16
CA THR A 70 9.94 1.91 -17.86
C THR A 70 8.72 2.80 -18.01
N ILE A 71 8.70 3.83 -17.16
CA ILE A 71 7.80 4.98 -17.28
C ILE A 71 8.59 6.22 -17.71
N GLY A 72 7.88 7.18 -18.28
CA GLY A 72 8.33 8.55 -18.44
C GLY A 72 7.75 9.43 -17.33
N PHE A 73 8.60 10.14 -16.59
CA PHE A 73 8.12 11.08 -15.58
C PHE A 73 7.33 12.23 -16.21
N GLY A 74 6.24 12.64 -15.56
CA GLY A 74 5.32 13.64 -16.06
C GLY A 74 4.40 13.17 -17.21
N THR A 75 4.58 11.95 -17.70
CA THR A 75 3.75 11.37 -18.77
C THR A 75 2.42 10.89 -18.19
N PRO A 76 1.27 11.24 -18.80
CA PRO A 76 -0.03 10.71 -18.42
C PRO A 76 -0.18 9.23 -18.78
N TYR A 77 -0.75 8.47 -17.86
CA TYR A 77 -1.15 7.08 -18.01
C TYR A 77 -2.59 6.90 -17.53
N THR A 78 -3.29 5.91 -18.06
CA THR A 78 -4.61 5.51 -17.55
C THR A 78 -4.43 4.30 -16.65
N VAL A 79 -5.10 4.28 -15.49
CA VAL A 79 -5.17 3.08 -14.64
C VAL A 79 -6.07 2.05 -15.32
N ASP A 80 -5.48 1.00 -15.87
CA ASP A 80 -6.24 -0.08 -16.52
C ASP A 80 -6.83 -1.04 -15.49
N SER A 81 -6.03 -1.43 -14.51
CA SER A 81 -6.47 -2.30 -13.42
C SER A 81 -5.73 -2.02 -12.11
N ILE A 82 -6.38 -2.41 -11.01
CA ILE A 82 -5.80 -2.51 -9.68
C ILE A 82 -6.02 -3.96 -9.24
N SER A 83 -4.96 -4.72 -9.09
CA SER A 83 -5.05 -6.17 -8.86
C SER A 83 -3.90 -6.69 -8.00
N SER A 84 -3.92 -7.97 -7.62
CA SER A 84 -2.81 -8.59 -6.91
C SER A 84 -1.62 -8.97 -7.81
N THR A 85 -1.69 -8.68 -9.11
CA THR A 85 -0.74 -9.16 -10.13
C THR A 85 -0.24 -8.03 -11.04
N ALA A 86 1.06 -8.02 -11.32
CA ALA A 86 1.63 -7.22 -12.42
C ALA A 86 1.09 -7.69 -13.78
N HIS A 87 0.91 -6.79 -14.74
CA HIS A 87 0.30 -7.14 -16.02
C HIS A 87 1.17 -8.08 -16.86
N LEU A 88 2.44 -7.73 -17.06
CA LEU A 88 3.37 -8.52 -17.86
C LEU A 88 4.20 -9.45 -16.96
N GLY A 89 4.47 -9.06 -15.72
CA GLY A 89 5.32 -9.81 -14.80
C GLY A 89 6.82 -9.66 -15.08
N GLY A 90 7.21 -8.69 -15.93
CA GLY A 90 8.60 -8.29 -16.12
C GLY A 90 9.56 -9.39 -16.64
N GLN A 91 10.76 -9.41 -16.06
CA GLN A 91 11.85 -10.29 -16.43
C GLN A 91 11.58 -11.77 -16.11
N ASN A 92 10.82 -12.05 -15.04
CA ASN A 92 10.65 -13.41 -14.53
C ASN A 92 9.52 -14.18 -15.24
N THR A 93 8.52 -13.47 -15.78
CA THR A 93 7.34 -14.03 -16.47
C THR A 93 6.79 -13.00 -17.46
N ASN A 94 6.10 -13.48 -18.50
CA ASN A 94 5.38 -12.62 -19.45
C ASN A 94 3.86 -12.73 -19.27
N SER A 95 3.42 -13.24 -18.12
CA SER A 95 2.02 -13.46 -17.80
C SER A 95 1.81 -13.43 -16.29
N GLY A 96 1.39 -12.28 -15.77
CA GLY A 96 0.79 -12.16 -14.43
C GLY A 96 1.69 -12.62 -13.29
N ASP A 97 2.40 -11.70 -12.62
CA ASP A 97 3.20 -12.03 -11.44
C ASP A 97 2.53 -11.55 -10.15
N PRO A 98 2.01 -12.45 -9.29
CA PRO A 98 1.46 -12.07 -8.00
C PRO A 98 2.54 -11.60 -7.04
N ILE A 99 2.30 -10.49 -6.34
CA ILE A 99 3.28 -9.97 -5.39
C ILE A 99 3.58 -10.95 -4.26
N SER A 100 4.85 -11.02 -3.86
CA SER A 100 5.24 -11.79 -2.68
C SER A 100 4.68 -11.18 -1.38
N ALA A 101 4.48 -12.01 -0.36
CA ALA A 101 4.05 -11.53 0.96
C ALA A 101 5.11 -10.63 1.63
N GLN A 102 6.39 -10.87 1.33
CA GLN A 102 7.51 -10.04 1.76
C GLN A 102 7.43 -8.63 1.19
N THR A 103 7.21 -8.50 -0.12
CA THR A 103 7.00 -7.22 -0.80
C THR A 103 5.78 -6.50 -0.23
N ALA A 104 4.66 -7.21 -0.07
CA ALA A 104 3.45 -6.64 0.53
C ALA A 104 3.69 -6.11 1.95
N TRP A 105 4.41 -6.87 2.79
CA TRP A 105 4.72 -6.44 4.16
C TRP A 105 5.64 -5.22 4.20
N LEU A 106 6.73 -5.23 3.43
CA LEU A 106 7.68 -4.12 3.35
C LEU A 106 6.97 -2.84 2.90
N PHE A 107 6.23 -2.91 1.78
CA PHE A 107 5.56 -1.75 1.22
C PHE A 107 4.47 -1.22 2.15
N TYR A 108 3.68 -2.10 2.76
CA TYR A 108 2.66 -1.69 3.73
C TYR A 108 3.28 -0.91 4.90
N ASN A 109 4.34 -1.42 5.54
CA ASN A 109 5.02 -0.71 6.62
C ASN A 109 5.69 0.57 6.13
N PHE A 110 6.24 0.57 4.91
CA PHE A 110 6.78 1.78 4.29
C PHE A 110 5.72 2.88 4.23
N THR A 111 4.55 2.58 3.68
CA THR A 111 3.45 3.57 3.53
C THR A 111 2.92 4.10 4.85
N LEU A 112 3.03 3.32 5.94
CA LEU A 112 2.63 3.74 7.28
C LEU A 112 3.69 4.57 8.01
N GLY A 113 4.89 4.73 7.46
CA GLY A 113 5.99 5.38 8.17
C GLY A 113 6.60 4.52 9.27
N THR A 114 6.39 3.19 9.24
CA THR A 114 6.76 2.26 10.31
C THR A 114 7.80 1.22 9.88
N LEU A 115 8.32 1.29 8.65
CA LEU A 115 9.35 0.38 8.20
C LEU A 115 10.63 0.62 9.01
N THR A 116 11.02 -0.39 9.77
CA THR A 116 12.23 -0.32 10.60
C THR A 116 13.47 -0.17 9.72
N GLY A 117 14.35 0.77 10.08
CA GLY A 117 15.57 1.06 9.33
C GLY A 117 15.42 2.17 8.28
N TYR A 118 14.19 2.47 7.86
CA TYR A 118 13.94 3.43 6.78
C TYR A 118 13.99 4.88 7.26
N ASP A 119 14.81 5.71 6.63
CA ASP A 119 14.86 7.16 6.84
C ASP A 119 13.69 7.84 6.10
N TYR A 120 12.75 8.41 6.84
CA TYR A 120 11.61 9.13 6.27
C TYR A 120 11.87 10.63 6.08
N THR A 121 13.08 11.12 6.34
CA THR A 121 13.43 12.54 6.19
C THR A 121 13.49 12.90 4.71
N PRO A 122 12.62 13.80 4.21
CA PRO A 122 12.56 14.12 2.79
C PRO A 122 13.90 14.61 2.23
N ASN A 123 14.30 14.08 1.07
CA ASN A 123 15.56 14.42 0.38
C ASN A 123 16.86 14.19 1.19
N SER A 124 16.83 13.39 2.25
CA SER A 124 18.05 13.03 2.98
C SER A 124 18.89 12.04 2.15
N ALA A 125 20.21 12.09 2.31
CA ALA A 125 21.09 11.10 1.68
C ALA A 125 20.76 9.67 2.15
N ALA A 126 20.35 9.51 3.42
CA ALA A 126 19.93 8.25 3.98
C ALA A 126 18.65 7.72 3.30
N ARG A 127 17.63 8.56 3.09
CA ARG A 127 16.39 8.16 2.42
C ARG A 127 16.60 7.77 0.96
N ILE A 128 17.47 8.48 0.25
CA ILE A 128 17.83 8.12 -1.13
C ILE A 128 18.45 6.72 -1.18
N GLU A 129 19.36 6.43 -0.25
CA GLU A 129 19.98 5.12 -0.12
C GLU A 129 18.97 4.04 0.30
N ASP A 130 18.10 4.33 1.25
CA ASP A 130 17.03 3.43 1.70
C ASP A 130 16.03 3.13 0.58
N ALA A 131 15.66 4.13 -0.23
CA ALA A 131 14.81 3.95 -1.39
C ALA A 131 15.44 3.02 -2.43
N ASN A 132 16.76 3.13 -2.66
CA ASN A 132 17.50 2.21 -3.54
C ASN A 132 17.47 0.78 -3.00
N ARG A 133 17.80 0.59 -1.72
CA ARG A 133 17.82 -0.73 -1.08
C ARG A 133 16.44 -1.37 -1.07
N LEU A 134 15.39 -0.57 -0.80
CA LEU A 134 14.02 -1.06 -0.78
C LEU A 134 13.54 -1.45 -2.18
N GLN A 135 13.84 -0.65 -3.21
CA GLN A 135 13.56 -1.01 -4.61
C GLN A 135 14.27 -2.31 -5.03
N ASN A 136 15.55 -2.46 -4.67
CA ASN A 136 16.32 -3.68 -4.95
C ASN A 136 15.74 -4.91 -4.22
N ALA A 137 15.25 -4.72 -2.98
CA ALA A 137 14.59 -5.79 -2.25
C ALA A 137 13.30 -6.24 -2.95
N PHE A 138 12.48 -5.31 -3.44
CA PHE A 138 11.28 -5.64 -4.22
C PHE A 138 11.64 -6.44 -5.48
N TRP A 139 12.54 -5.94 -6.32
CA TRP A 139 12.95 -6.66 -7.52
C TRP A 139 13.51 -8.05 -7.21
N LYS A 140 14.22 -8.22 -6.10
CA LYS A 140 14.72 -9.54 -5.71
C LYS A 140 13.61 -10.50 -5.28
N PHE A 141 12.62 -10.01 -4.52
CA PHE A 141 11.49 -10.85 -4.09
C PHE A 141 10.58 -11.23 -5.26
N GLU A 142 10.42 -10.33 -6.22
CA GLU A 142 9.68 -10.57 -7.44
C GLU A 142 10.55 -11.18 -8.56
N GLY A 143 11.77 -11.68 -8.28
CA GLY A 143 12.56 -12.40 -9.28
C GLY A 143 13.04 -11.58 -10.50
N GLU A 144 12.97 -10.25 -10.43
CA GLU A 144 13.28 -9.29 -11.51
C GLU A 144 14.78 -8.99 -11.66
N ASP A 145 15.62 -9.72 -10.92
CA ASP A 145 17.07 -9.59 -11.02
C ASP A 145 17.77 -10.93 -11.25
N ASN A 146 18.05 -11.20 -12.53
CA ASN A 146 18.76 -12.38 -13.01
C ASN A 146 20.27 -12.36 -12.63
N ASN A 147 20.79 -11.20 -12.19
CA ASN A 147 22.20 -10.96 -11.87
C ASN A 147 22.47 -10.90 -10.36
N ILE A 148 21.45 -10.86 -9.49
CA ILE A 148 21.63 -11.04 -8.04
C ILE A 148 21.70 -12.55 -7.75
N SER A 149 22.85 -13.13 -8.10
CA SER A 149 23.23 -14.47 -7.65
C SER A 149 23.45 -14.45 -6.13
N GLY A 150 22.40 -14.71 -5.37
CA GLY A 150 22.45 -15.11 -3.95
C GLY A 150 22.79 -14.02 -2.93
N ALA A 151 23.52 -12.96 -3.28
CA ALA A 151 23.85 -11.88 -2.37
C ALA A 151 23.50 -10.54 -3.02
N LEU A 152 22.58 -9.81 -2.39
CA LEU A 152 22.71 -8.36 -2.41
C LEU A 152 24.10 -8.12 -1.81
N ASP A 153 25.02 -7.46 -2.53
CA ASP A 153 26.32 -7.12 -1.96
C ASP A 153 26.04 -6.53 -0.57
N VAL A 154 26.74 -7.05 0.45
CA VAL A 154 26.34 -7.08 1.86
C VAL A 154 25.73 -5.78 2.48
N PRO A 155 25.96 -4.54 2.00
CA PRO A 155 25.15 -3.37 2.42
C PRO A 155 23.69 -3.31 1.92
N ASP A 156 23.30 -4.04 0.87
CA ASP A 156 21.97 -3.91 0.24
C ASP A 156 20.93 -4.92 0.77
N ALA A 157 21.34 -5.84 1.64
CA ALA A 157 20.49 -6.95 2.10
C ALA A 157 19.54 -6.60 3.27
N GLU A 158 19.51 -5.36 3.76
CA GLU A 158 18.78 -4.97 4.98
C GLU A 158 17.29 -5.33 4.90
N TYR A 159 16.56 -4.75 3.94
CA TYR A 159 15.12 -4.99 3.79
C TYR A 159 14.79 -6.41 3.35
N TRP A 160 15.70 -7.04 2.58
CA TRP A 160 15.59 -8.46 2.23
C TRP A 160 15.63 -9.36 3.48
N ASN A 161 16.62 -9.16 4.35
CA ASN A 161 16.77 -9.93 5.59
C ASN A 161 15.61 -9.64 6.55
N LEU A 162 15.22 -8.38 6.68
CA LEU A 162 14.11 -7.96 7.53
C LEU A 162 12.79 -8.64 7.12
N ALA A 163 12.47 -8.63 5.82
CA ALA A 163 11.25 -9.24 5.33
C ALA A 163 11.27 -10.77 5.40
N ASN A 164 12.41 -11.42 5.18
CA ASN A 164 12.53 -12.87 5.35
C ASN A 164 12.45 -13.31 6.82
N ALA A 165 13.02 -12.53 7.74
CA ALA A 165 12.88 -12.79 9.17
C ALA A 165 11.42 -12.67 9.63
N TRP A 166 10.71 -11.63 9.16
CA TRP A 166 9.26 -11.52 9.35
C TRP A 166 8.53 -12.73 8.73
N PHE A 167 8.78 -13.04 7.47
CA PHE A 167 8.09 -14.12 6.76
C PHE A 167 8.24 -15.49 7.43
N GLY A 168 9.43 -15.78 7.98
CA GLY A 168 9.73 -17.02 8.70
C GLY A 168 9.02 -17.14 10.06
N SER A 169 8.54 -16.03 10.63
CA SER A 169 7.82 -16.00 11.91
C SER A 169 6.33 -15.65 11.77
N ALA A 170 5.92 -15.12 10.62
CA ALA A 170 4.54 -14.71 10.34
C ALA A 170 3.60 -15.91 10.16
N SER A 171 2.39 -15.79 10.71
CA SER A 171 1.32 -16.75 10.46
C SER A 171 0.79 -16.63 9.03
N ASP A 172 0.08 -17.64 8.54
CA ASP A 172 -0.58 -17.58 7.24
C ASP A 172 -1.65 -16.47 7.19
N ALA A 173 -2.30 -16.19 8.33
CA ALA A 173 -3.25 -15.10 8.46
C ALA A 173 -2.57 -13.72 8.30
N ASP A 174 -1.36 -13.55 8.84
CA ASP A 174 -0.59 -12.31 8.66
C ASP A 174 -0.19 -12.13 7.20
N LYS A 175 0.32 -13.18 6.55
CA LYS A 175 0.71 -13.14 5.14
C LYS A 175 -0.48 -12.78 4.24
N LEU A 176 -1.65 -13.36 4.52
CA LEU A 176 -2.89 -13.04 3.81
C LEU A 176 -3.34 -11.60 4.07
N PHE A 177 -3.19 -11.09 5.30
CA PHE A 177 -3.52 -9.71 5.63
C PHE A 177 -2.76 -8.73 4.74
N TYR A 178 -1.43 -8.84 4.67
CA TYR A 178 -0.62 -7.90 3.88
C TYR A 178 -0.88 -8.02 2.38
N THR A 179 -0.94 -9.24 1.84
CA THR A 179 -1.22 -9.49 0.41
C THR A 179 -2.64 -9.10 -0.02
N SER A 180 -3.58 -8.98 0.93
CA SER A 180 -4.93 -8.44 0.65
C SER A 180 -5.01 -6.91 0.67
N ARG A 181 -4.01 -6.23 1.27
CA ARG A 181 -3.96 -4.77 1.45
C ARG A 181 -3.07 -4.09 0.44
N VAL A 182 -2.02 -4.79 0.01
CA VAL A 182 -1.13 -4.32 -1.05
C VAL A 182 -1.57 -4.95 -2.37
N MET A 183 -1.75 -4.10 -3.36
CA MET A 183 -2.10 -4.41 -4.73
C MET A 183 -1.11 -3.73 -5.66
N VAL A 184 -1.33 -3.92 -6.95
CA VAL A 184 -0.55 -3.41 -8.05
C VAL A 184 -1.47 -2.56 -8.92
N ILE A 185 -1.06 -1.31 -9.15
CA ILE A 185 -1.63 -0.46 -10.20
C ILE A 185 -0.94 -0.84 -11.51
N ASN A 186 -1.74 -1.23 -12.49
CA ASN A 186 -1.27 -1.55 -13.84
C ASN A 186 -1.64 -0.39 -14.77
N PRO A 187 -0.71 0.57 -15.01
CA PRO A 187 -0.96 1.68 -15.91
C PRO A 187 -0.81 1.27 -17.38
N VAL A 188 -1.58 1.91 -18.25
CA VAL A 188 -1.43 1.81 -19.70
C VAL A 188 -1.19 3.19 -20.30
N GLN A 189 -0.45 3.21 -21.41
CA GLN A 189 -0.39 4.37 -22.28
C GLN A 189 -1.13 4.04 -23.59
N GLY A 190 -2.34 4.56 -23.74
CA GLY A 190 -3.27 4.04 -24.75
C GLY A 190 -3.65 2.60 -24.38
N ASN A 191 -3.30 1.63 -25.24
CA ASN A 191 -3.54 0.21 -25.00
C ASN A 191 -2.26 -0.58 -24.68
N THR A 192 -1.14 0.11 -24.46
CA THR A 192 0.15 -0.54 -24.17
C THR A 192 0.37 -0.57 -22.66
N PRO A 193 0.45 -1.75 -22.02
CA PRO A 193 0.87 -1.88 -20.63
C PRO A 193 2.21 -1.21 -20.38
N ARG A 194 2.36 -0.67 -19.18
CA ARG A 194 3.54 0.00 -18.69
C ARG A 194 3.83 -0.49 -17.28
N GLN A 195 5.03 -0.16 -16.83
CA GLN A 195 5.59 -0.51 -15.53
C GLN A 195 4.55 -0.49 -14.41
N SER A 196 4.35 -1.66 -13.81
CA SER A 196 3.41 -1.88 -12.73
C SER A 196 3.93 -1.28 -11.42
N MET A 197 3.02 -0.76 -10.59
CA MET A 197 3.36 0.04 -9.41
C MET A 197 2.68 -0.49 -8.15
N LEU A 198 3.41 -0.52 -7.03
CA LEU A 198 2.85 -0.94 -5.75
C LEU A 198 1.80 0.05 -5.21
N TYR A 199 0.70 -0.47 -4.69
CA TYR A 199 -0.41 0.33 -4.18
C TYR A 199 -1.01 -0.26 -2.91
N VAL A 200 -1.21 0.56 -1.87
CA VAL A 200 -1.98 0.15 -0.70
C VAL A 200 -3.42 0.56 -0.91
N VAL A 201 -4.31 -0.43 -0.92
CA VAL A 201 -5.75 -0.17 -1.03
C VAL A 201 -6.19 0.54 0.25
N PRO A 202 -6.71 1.78 0.18
CA PRO A 202 -7.28 2.44 1.34
C PRO A 202 -8.37 1.55 1.91
N GLU A 203 -8.34 1.31 3.22
CA GLU A 203 -9.38 0.48 3.84
C GLU A 203 -10.74 1.11 3.55
N ALA A 204 -11.53 0.48 2.69
CA ALA A 204 -12.88 0.94 2.38
C ALA A 204 -13.62 1.03 3.71
N SER A 205 -13.94 2.26 4.12
CA SER A 205 -14.55 2.64 5.40
C SER A 205 -15.38 1.53 6.05
N THR A 206 -14.75 0.63 6.81
CA THR A 206 -15.49 -0.36 7.60
C THR A 206 -16.40 0.38 8.61
N ILE A 207 -16.05 1.63 8.92
CA ILE A 207 -16.85 2.61 9.66
C ILE A 207 -18.24 2.84 9.02
N ALA A 208 -18.39 2.88 7.68
CA ALA A 208 -19.70 3.07 7.04
C ALA A 208 -20.61 1.84 7.25
N VAL A 209 -20.06 0.63 7.15
CA VAL A 209 -20.81 -0.62 7.37
C VAL A 209 -21.20 -0.77 8.85
N TRP A 210 -20.30 -0.49 9.79
CA TRP A 210 -20.60 -0.56 11.22
C TRP A 210 -21.52 0.58 11.71
N SER A 211 -21.46 1.77 11.10
CA SER A 211 -22.37 2.87 11.44
C SER A 211 -23.80 2.62 10.96
N ILE A 212 -23.99 1.99 9.79
CA ILE A 212 -25.32 1.59 9.31
C ILE A 212 -25.91 0.48 10.20
N LEU A 213 -25.13 -0.51 10.63
CA LEU A 213 -25.59 -1.55 11.57
C LEU A 213 -25.95 -0.99 12.96
N SER A 214 -25.21 0.01 13.45
CA SER A 214 -25.48 0.64 14.74
C SER A 214 -26.78 1.47 14.73
N LEU A 215 -27.08 2.13 13.61
CA LEU A 215 -28.32 2.91 13.43
C LEU A 215 -29.56 2.02 13.30
N VAL A 216 -29.44 0.87 12.62
CA VAL A 216 -30.53 -0.12 12.53
C VAL A 216 -30.80 -0.77 13.90
N GLY A 217 -29.75 -1.06 14.68
CA GLY A 217 -29.88 -1.60 16.04
C GLY A 217 -30.61 -0.64 17.01
N ALA A 218 -30.31 0.65 16.96
CA ALA A 218 -30.99 1.67 17.78
C ALA A 218 -32.47 1.85 17.37
N GLY A 219 -32.79 1.77 16.07
CA GLY A 219 -34.16 1.88 15.57
C GLY A 219 -35.07 0.74 16.02
N VAL A 220 -34.56 -0.49 16.11
CA VAL A 220 -35.33 -1.66 16.58
C VAL A 220 -35.55 -1.64 18.09
N ALA A 221 -34.58 -1.14 18.87
CA ALA A 221 -34.72 -1.02 20.33
C ALA A 221 -35.75 0.04 20.75
N CYS A 222 -35.82 1.19 20.06
CA CYS A 222 -36.80 2.24 20.36
C CYS A 222 -38.25 1.83 20.05
N ARG A 223 -38.48 0.98 19.05
CA ARG A 223 -39.84 0.53 18.68
C ARG A 223 -40.46 -0.42 19.70
N LYS A 224 -39.67 -1.07 20.56
CA LYS A 224 -40.18 -2.04 21.55
C LYS A 224 -40.64 -1.40 22.87
N ASN A 225 -40.32 -0.12 23.10
CA ASN A 225 -40.66 0.59 24.34
C ASN A 225 -41.85 1.56 24.23
N SER A 226 -42.46 1.73 23.05
CA SER A 226 -43.63 2.60 22.87
C SER A 226 -44.99 1.94 23.16
N GLU A 227 -45.03 0.68 23.58
CA GLU A 227 -46.29 -0.06 23.86
C GLU A 227 -46.68 -0.09 25.35
N LYS A 228 -46.04 0.69 26.23
CA LYS A 228 -46.39 0.71 27.67
C LYS A 228 -46.50 2.11 28.26
N ILE A 229 -47.42 2.93 27.74
CA ILE A 229 -47.99 4.07 28.46
C ILE A 229 -49.49 4.20 28.13
N CYS A 230 -50.32 3.49 28.91
CA CYS A 230 -51.69 3.85 29.30
C CYS A 230 -51.88 3.35 30.73
#